data_AF-A7HC36-F1
#
_entry.id   AF-A7HC36-F1
#
_cell.length_a   1.000
_cell.length_b   1.000
_cell.length_c   1.000
_cell.angle_alpha   90.00
_cell.angle_beta   90.00
_cell.angle_gamma   90.00
#
_symmetry.space_group_name_H-M   'P 1'
#
loop_
_entity.id
_entity.type
_entity.pdbx_description
1 polymer ?
#
loop_
_entity_poly.entity_id
_entity_poly.type
_entity_poly.pdbx_seq_one_letter_code
_entity_poly.pdbx_strand_id
1 'polypeptide(L)'
;METASHPQDPAVLRVEHDALAARLEIRRSVDHVRRGAYVGFAAVIAFGLAVKLAWDRWGTPAPGVVRKIPTGPPLFFYVAALIAVVLVVLTVRELVRARRLMREEDALFARLVALRDALGLER
;
A
#
# COMPACT_ATOMS: atom_id res chain seq x y z
N MET A 1 14.99 6.48 43.74
CA MET A 1 14.61 5.20 43.11
C MET A 1 15.39 5.16 41.79
N GLU A 2 16.66 4.77 41.87
CA GLU A 2 17.59 4.68 40.74
C GLU A 2 17.33 3.35 40.02
N THR A 3 16.81 3.42 38.80
CA THR A 3 16.81 2.26 37.90
C THR A 3 18.22 2.12 37.35
N ALA A 4 19.01 1.23 37.95
CA ALA A 4 20.31 0.81 37.44
C ALA A 4 20.14 0.27 36.02
N SER A 5 20.49 1.08 35.02
CA SER A 5 20.73 0.64 33.66
C SER A 5 22.01 -0.20 33.69
N HIS A 6 21.88 -1.52 33.75
CA HIS A 6 23.03 -2.41 33.54
C HIS A 6 23.76 -1.98 32.25
N PRO A 7 25.09 -1.81 32.27
CA PRO A 7 25.84 -1.57 31.06
C PRO A 7 25.64 -2.81 30.18
N GLN A 8 24.85 -2.68 29.12
CA GLN A 8 24.67 -3.76 28.17
C GLN A 8 26.04 -4.03 27.53
N ASP A 9 26.45 -5.30 27.56
CA ASP A 9 27.73 -5.74 27.00
C ASP A 9 27.81 -5.29 25.52
N PRO A 10 28.85 -4.55 25.12
CA PRO A 10 29.00 -4.06 23.74
C PRO A 10 28.96 -5.17 22.69
N ALA A 11 29.31 -6.42 23.04
CA ALA A 11 29.15 -7.56 22.15
C ALA A 11 27.66 -7.89 21.87
N VAL A 12 26.80 -7.78 22.88
CA VAL A 12 25.35 -8.03 22.75
C VAL A 12 24.69 -6.94 21.91
N LEU A 13 25.08 -5.68 22.12
CA LEU A 13 24.59 -4.55 21.34
C LEU A 13 24.96 -4.66 19.85
N ARG A 14 26.13 -5.19 19.51
CA ARG A 14 26.56 -5.43 18.12
C ARG A 14 25.75 -6.56 17.46
N VAL A 15 25.46 -7.64 18.18
CA VAL A 15 24.60 -8.72 17.66
C VAL A 15 23.17 -8.22 17.40
N GLU A 16 22.62 -7.38 18.28
CA GLU A 16 21.31 -6.73 18.08
C GLU A 16 21.34 -5.80 16.85
N HIS A 17 22.42 -5.01 16.69
CA HIS A 17 22.63 -4.14 15.53
C HIS A 17 22.65 -4.92 14.20
N ASP A 18 23.46 -5.98 14.11
CA ASP A 18 23.61 -6.75 12.87
C ASP A 18 22.32 -7.49 12.49
N ALA A 19 21.58 -8.00 13.49
CA ALA A 19 20.28 -8.62 13.29
C ALA A 19 19.21 -7.62 12.80
N LEU A 20 19.23 -6.39 13.33
CA LEU A 20 18.34 -5.31 12.88
C LEU A 20 18.71 -4.82 11.47
N ALA A 21 20.00 -4.67 11.17
CA ALA A 21 20.50 -4.29 9.86
C ALA A 21 20.09 -5.30 8.78
N ALA A 22 20.29 -6.60 9.03
CA ALA A 22 19.89 -7.67 8.11
C ALA A 22 18.36 -7.72 7.89
N ARG A 23 17.56 -7.41 8.91
CA ARG A 23 16.09 -7.33 8.78
C ARG A 23 15.63 -6.13 7.97
N LEU A 24 16.27 -4.97 8.13
CA LEU A 24 15.94 -3.73 7.40
C LEU A 24 16.44 -3.75 5.95
N GLU A 25 17.46 -4.56 5.63
CA GLU A 25 17.93 -4.77 4.26
C GLU A 25 16.84 -5.39 3.37
N ILE A 26 16.06 -6.32 3.92
CA ILE A 26 14.90 -6.92 3.25
C ILE A 26 13.70 -5.97 3.42
N ARG A 27 13.63 -4.92 2.59
CA ARG A 27 12.53 -3.93 2.57
C ARG A 27 11.20 -4.54 2.10
N ARG A 28 10.58 -5.38 2.92
CA ARG A 28 9.30 -6.05 2.63
C ARG A 28 8.17 -5.04 2.41
N SER A 29 8.24 -3.86 3.02
CA SER A 29 7.29 -2.77 2.75
C SER A 29 7.25 -2.38 1.27
N VAL A 30 8.39 -2.40 0.56
CA VAL A 30 8.50 -1.98 -0.85
C VAL A 30 7.77 -2.94 -1.77
N ASP A 31 7.82 -4.25 -1.50
CA ASP A 31 7.11 -5.24 -2.30
C ASP A 31 5.58 -5.06 -2.21
N HIS A 32 5.09 -4.76 -1.00
CA HIS A 32 3.67 -4.47 -0.79
C HIS A 32 3.24 -3.15 -1.44
N VAL A 33 4.08 -2.12 -1.40
CA VAL A 33 3.83 -0.86 -2.11
C VAL A 33 3.77 -1.10 -3.62
N ARG A 34 4.72 -1.86 -4.17
CA ARG A 34 4.78 -2.17 -5.61
C ARG A 34 3.56 -2.97 -6.05
N ARG A 35 3.17 -4.00 -5.27
CA ARG A 35 1.96 -4.77 -5.53
C ARG A 35 0.71 -3.90 -5.44
N GLY A 36 0.62 -3.05 -4.41
CA GLY A 36 -0.46 -2.08 -4.26
C GLY A 36 -0.56 -1.12 -5.44
N ALA A 37 0.57 -0.67 -5.99
CA ALA A 37 0.63 0.23 -7.15
C ALA A 37 0.07 -0.44 -8.42
N TYR A 38 0.46 -1.67 -8.72
CA TYR A 38 -0.07 -2.41 -9.87
C TYR A 38 -1.57 -2.69 -9.75
N VAL A 39 -2.02 -3.10 -8.56
CA VAL A 39 -3.45 -3.33 -8.30
C VAL A 39 -4.24 -2.03 -8.38
N GLY A 40 -3.70 -0.93 -7.83
CA GLY A 40 -4.28 0.41 -7.92
C GLY A 40 -4.41 0.92 -9.35
N PHE A 41 -3.39 0.72 -10.19
CA PHE A 41 -3.44 1.07 -11.60
C PHE A 41 -4.57 0.30 -12.32
N ALA A 42 -4.67 -1.01 -12.08
CA ALA A 42 -5.76 -1.82 -12.62
C ALA A 42 -7.15 -1.35 -12.12
N ALA A 43 -7.25 -0.95 -10.85
CA ALA A 43 -8.49 -0.41 -10.27
C ALA A 43 -8.94 0.87 -10.98
N VAL A 44 -8.00 1.78 -11.29
CA VAL A 44 -8.28 3.02 -12.04
C VAL A 44 -8.80 2.72 -13.44
N ILE A 45 -8.18 1.77 -14.15
CA ILE A 45 -8.64 1.35 -15.49
C ILE A 45 -10.05 0.78 -15.42
N ALA A 46 -10.30 -0.16 -14.49
CA ALA A 46 -11.62 -0.78 -14.32
C ALA A 46 -12.70 0.25 -13.96
N PHE A 47 -12.36 1.21 -13.09
CA PHE A 47 -13.24 2.32 -12.74
C PHE A 47 -13.56 3.21 -13.96
N GLY A 48 -12.53 3.58 -14.74
CA GLY A 48 -12.71 4.35 -15.98
C GLY A 48 -13.60 3.63 -17.00
N LEU A 49 -13.44 2.32 -17.15
CA LEU A 49 -14.33 1.47 -17.97
C LEU A 49 -15.77 1.47 -17.46
N ALA A 50 -15.97 1.31 -16.16
CA ALA A 50 -17.31 1.34 -15.57
C ALA A 50 -18.00 2.70 -15.79
N VAL A 51 -17.27 3.81 -15.58
CA VAL A 51 -17.76 5.16 -15.86
C VAL A 51 -18.08 5.35 -17.33
N LYS A 52 -17.20 4.88 -18.24
CA LYS A 52 -17.44 4.98 -19.69
C LYS A 52 -18.69 4.21 -20.11
N LEU A 53 -18.86 2.98 -19.61
CA LEU A 53 -20.04 2.16 -19.87
C LEU A 53 -21.32 2.81 -19.31
N ALA A 54 -21.22 3.45 -18.14
CA ALA A 54 -22.34 4.21 -17.57
C ALA A 54 -22.71 5.41 -18.45
N TRP A 55 -21.72 6.18 -18.92
CA TRP A 55 -21.93 7.30 -19.84
C TRP A 55 -22.51 6.84 -21.19
N ASP A 56 -22.07 5.68 -21.69
CA ASP A 56 -22.59 5.11 -22.92
C ASP A 56 -24.04 4.63 -22.79
N ARG A 57 -24.46 4.26 -21.59
CA ARG A 57 -25.81 3.77 -21.33
C ARG A 57 -26.79 4.90 -20.97
N TRP A 58 -26.36 5.82 -20.11
CA TRP A 58 -27.20 6.83 -19.45
C TRP A 58 -26.75 8.28 -19.66
N GLY A 59 -25.60 8.50 -20.29
CA GLY A 59 -25.07 9.85 -20.54
C GLY A 59 -25.95 10.64 -21.50
N THR A 60 -25.92 11.97 -21.35
CA THR A 60 -26.69 12.91 -22.16
C THR A 60 -26.27 12.81 -23.63
N PRO A 61 -27.21 12.58 -24.57
CA PRO A 61 -26.90 12.60 -25.99
C PRO A 61 -26.52 14.02 -26.43
N ALA A 62 -25.69 14.11 -27.46
CA ALA A 62 -25.39 15.38 -28.11
C ALA A 62 -26.67 15.99 -28.72
N PRO A 63 -26.77 17.33 -28.82
CA PRO A 63 -27.94 18.00 -29.41
C PRO A 63 -28.21 17.45 -30.82
N GLY A 64 -29.44 17.01 -31.08
CA GLY A 64 -29.86 16.46 -32.38
C GLY A 64 -29.70 14.94 -32.55
N VAL A 65 -29.17 14.21 -31.56
CA VAL A 65 -29.01 12.75 -31.64
C VAL A 65 -30.12 12.04 -30.83
N VAL A 66 -30.99 11.30 -31.53
CA VAL A 66 -31.98 10.41 -30.88
C VAL A 66 -31.29 9.10 -30.53
N ARG A 67 -30.83 8.97 -29.28
CA ARG A 67 -30.21 7.72 -28.79
C ARG A 67 -31.31 6.68 -28.58
N LYS A 68 -31.27 5.56 -29.31
CA LYS A 68 -32.10 4.40 -28.99
C LYS A 68 -31.64 3.88 -27.64
N ILE A 69 -32.42 4.13 -26.59
CA ILE A 69 -32.15 3.62 -25.24
C ILE A 69 -32.13 2.09 -25.33
N PRO A 70 -30.98 1.42 -25.08
CA PRO A 70 -30.95 -0.04 -25.09
C PRO A 70 -31.97 -0.57 -24.09
N THR A 71 -32.77 -1.56 -24.47
CA THR A 71 -33.89 -2.08 -23.65
C THR A 71 -33.48 -3.26 -22.75
N GLY A 72 -32.21 -3.69 -22.77
CA GLY A 72 -31.71 -4.83 -22.01
C GLY A 72 -30.93 -4.46 -20.74
N PRO A 73 -30.74 -5.40 -19.78
CA PRO A 73 -29.95 -5.15 -18.57
C PRO A 73 -28.49 -4.76 -18.92
N PRO A 74 -27.87 -3.80 -18.22
CA PRO A 74 -26.51 -3.34 -18.49
C PRO A 74 -25.45 -4.31 -17.91
N LEU A 75 -25.47 -5.57 -18.36
CA LEU A 75 -24.62 -6.65 -17.81
C LEU A 75 -23.13 -6.28 -17.79
N PHE A 76 -22.60 -5.69 -18.87
CA PHE A 76 -21.20 -5.28 -18.95
C PHE A 76 -20.83 -4.20 -17.93
N PHE A 77 -21.74 -3.26 -17.66
CA PHE A 77 -21.54 -2.28 -16.60
C PHE A 77 -21.49 -2.95 -15.23
N TYR A 78 -22.40 -3.87 -14.93
CA TYR A 78 -22.40 -4.57 -13.64
C TYR A 78 -21.14 -5.41 -13.43
N VAL A 79 -20.67 -6.12 -14.47
CA VAL A 79 -19.41 -6.87 -14.42
C VAL A 79 -18.22 -5.93 -14.21
N ALA A 80 -18.14 -4.83 -14.97
CA ALA A 80 -17.07 -3.85 -14.81
C ALA A 80 -17.07 -3.19 -13.44
N ALA A 81 -18.26 -2.83 -12.92
CA ALA A 81 -18.42 -2.25 -11.60
C ALA A 81 -18.01 -3.24 -10.49
N LEU A 82 -18.39 -4.51 -10.60
CA LEU A 82 -17.98 -5.55 -9.65
C LEU A 82 -16.46 -5.72 -9.64
N ILE A 83 -15.84 -5.81 -10.81
CA ILE A 83 -14.37 -5.89 -10.95
C ILE A 83 -13.71 -4.65 -10.33
N ALA A 84 -14.21 -3.45 -10.63
CA ALA A 84 -13.70 -2.21 -10.07
C ALA A 84 -13.76 -2.21 -8.53
N VAL A 85 -14.88 -2.62 -7.94
CA VAL A 85 -15.03 -2.72 -6.48
C VAL A 85 -14.02 -3.70 -5.89
N VAL A 86 -13.87 -4.90 -6.47
CA VAL A 86 -12.90 -5.89 -5.99
C VAL A 86 -11.47 -5.34 -6.05
N LEU A 87 -11.09 -4.70 -7.16
CA LEU A 87 -9.75 -4.12 -7.31
C LEU A 87 -9.52 -2.99 -6.30
N VAL A 88 -10.49 -2.09 -6.10
CA VAL A 88 -10.39 -1.02 -5.09
C VAL A 88 -10.19 -1.60 -3.70
N VAL A 89 -10.96 -2.63 -3.32
CA VAL A 89 -10.80 -3.29 -2.00
C VAL A 89 -9.41 -3.89 -1.85
N LEU A 90 -8.88 -4.55 -2.89
CA LEU A 90 -7.53 -5.11 -2.87
C LEU A 90 -6.46 -4.01 -2.78
N THR A 91 -6.60 -2.91 -3.51
CA THR A 91 -5.70 -1.75 -3.43
C THR A 91 -5.67 -1.16 -2.02
N VAL A 92 -6.85 -0.92 -1.43
CA VAL A 92 -6.96 -0.37 -0.07
C VAL A 92 -6.32 -1.31 0.94
N ARG A 93 -6.58 -2.62 0.83
CA ARG A 93 -5.99 -3.63 1.71
C ARG A 93 -4.46 -3.67 1.64
N GLU A 94 -3.89 -3.65 0.44
CA GLU A 94 -2.42 -3.62 0.28
C GLU A 94 -1.83 -2.30 0.78
N LEU A 95 -2.49 -1.16 0.57
CA LEU A 95 -2.05 0.13 1.08
C LEU A 95 -2.06 0.18 2.62
N VAL A 96 -3.11 -0.34 3.26
CA VAL A 96 -3.19 -0.41 4.73
C VAL A 96 -2.11 -1.33 5.29
N ARG A 97 -1.84 -2.47 4.64
CA ARG A 97 -0.74 -3.38 5.02
C ARG A 97 0.63 -2.73 4.88
N ALA A 98 0.89 -2.08 3.74
CA ALA A 98 2.11 -1.33 3.52
C ALA A 98 2.33 -0.25 4.59
N ARG A 99 1.27 0.51 4.93
CA ARG A 99 1.35 1.52 6.00
C ARG A 99 1.62 0.94 7.38
N ARG A 100 1.09 -0.24 7.70
CA ARG A 100 1.41 -0.92 8.96
C ARG A 100 2.87 -1.36 9.00
N LEU A 101 3.35 -2.01 7.94
CA LEU A 101 4.73 -2.45 7.83
C LEU A 101 5.73 -1.28 7.86
N MET A 102 5.41 -0.15 7.22
CA MET A 102 6.25 1.05 7.26
C MET A 102 6.42 1.56 8.70
N ARG A 103 5.36 1.60 9.52
CA ARG A 103 5.48 2.03 10.92
C ARG A 103 6.32 1.07 11.76
N GLU A 104 6.23 -0.22 11.48
CA GLU A 104 7.06 -1.24 12.14
C GLU A 104 8.53 -1.08 11.74
N GLU A 105 8.81 -0.88 10.44
CA GLU A 105 10.16 -0.61 9.92
C GLU A 105 10.73 0.70 10.49
N ASP A 106 9.93 1.78 10.58
CA ASP A 106 10.36 3.06 11.15
C ASP A 106 10.75 2.92 12.64
N ALA A 107 9.99 2.13 13.41
CA ALA A 107 10.31 1.87 14.82
C ALA A 107 11.60 1.06 14.96
N LEU A 108 11.81 0.05 14.10
CA LEU A 108 13.06 -0.72 14.06
C LEU A 108 14.25 0.14 13.62
N PHE A 109 14.04 1.05 12.67
CA PHE A 109 15.07 1.98 12.23
C PHE A 109 15.46 2.96 13.34
N ALA A 110 14.49 3.52 14.06
CA ALA A 110 14.75 4.38 15.22
C ALA A 110 15.56 3.64 16.31
N ARG A 111 15.28 2.35 16.53
CA ARG A 111 16.05 1.50 17.44
C ARG A 111 17.49 1.28 16.96
N LEU A 112 17.69 1.06 15.66
CA LEU A 112 19.01 0.90 15.06
C LEU A 112 19.85 2.18 15.18
N VAL A 113 19.25 3.37 14.97
CA VAL A 113 19.92 4.66 15.18
C VAL A 113 20.32 4.82 16.65
N ALA A 114 19.41 4.58 17.60
CA ALA A 114 19.73 4.65 19.02
C ALA A 114 20.85 3.66 19.44
N LEU A 115 20.91 2.49 18.83
CA LEU A 115 22.00 1.50 19.02
C LEU A 115 23.33 1.99 18.46
N ARG A 116 23.33 2.64 17.29
CA ARG A 116 24.54 3.23 16.70
C ARG A 116 25.09 4.36 17.56
N ASP A 117 24.22 5.21 18.11
CA ASP A 117 24.59 6.28 19.04
C ASP A 117 25.20 5.70 20.32
N ALA A 118 24.55 4.70 20.90
CA ALA A 118 25.05 4.02 22.10
C ALA A 118 26.39 3.31 21.88
N LEU A 119 26.64 2.80 20.68
CA LEU A 119 27.89 2.16 20.29
C LEU A 119 28.98 3.14 19.83
N GLY A 120 28.68 4.44 19.73
CA GLY A 120 29.62 5.45 19.23
C GLY A 120 30.05 5.23 17.78
N LEU A 121 29.18 4.59 16.97
CA LEU A 121 29.42 4.30 15.56
C LEU A 121 29.06 5.48 14.64
N GLU A 122 28.59 6.60 15.21
CA GLU A 122 28.48 7.88 14.50
C GLU A 122 29.85 8.58 14.45
N ARG A 123 30.57 8.36 13.35
CA ARG A 123 31.68 9.21 12.87
C ARG A 123 31.46 9.53 11.41
#